data_AF-A0A969LBR7-F1
#
_entry.id   AF-A0A969LBR7-F1
#
_cell.length_a   1.000
_cell.length_b   1.000
_cell.length_c   1.000
_cell.angle_alpha   90.00
_cell.angle_beta   90.00
_cell.angle_gamma   90.00
#
_symmetry.space_group_name_H-M   'P 1'
#
loop_
_entity.id
_entity.type
_entity.pdbx_description
1 polymer ?
#
loop_
_entity_poly.entity_id
_entity_poly.type
_entity_poly.pdbx_seq_one_letter_code
_entity_poly.pdbx_strand_id
1 'polypeptide(L)'
;MAVVERPINGSWRRERRFVRPGGLVSRLLQVLTFGLMLLALMLVAERSFDIAGQKLNDWRYGFPRSATVVAYVGHGDERVMPTWIQALNLNGQISVLVAPGGDVEQLQVLQGPYLVGLNSQYEVARPAVRDVNSDGHVDLLVTVRGEILIYINEDGTFRPISAEERANLIEEGYEV
;
A
#
# COMPACT_ATOMS: atom_id res chain seq x y z
N MET A 1 -47.08 70.93 -42.84
CA MET A 1 -45.81 70.38 -42.36
C MET A 1 -46.02 68.88 -42.22
N ALA A 2 -45.55 68.07 -43.17
CA ALA A 2 -45.78 66.62 -43.20
C ALA A 2 -44.50 65.90 -42.78
N VAL A 3 -44.55 65.16 -41.68
CA VAL A 3 -43.45 64.32 -41.19
C VAL A 3 -43.51 63.00 -41.95
N VAL A 4 -42.46 62.72 -42.72
CA VAL A 4 -42.28 61.45 -43.43
C VAL A 4 -41.45 60.55 -42.52
N GLU A 5 -42.07 59.53 -41.93
CA GLU A 5 -41.33 58.52 -41.16
C GLU A 5 -40.69 57.50 -42.13
N ARG A 6 -39.36 57.40 -42.09
CA ARG A 6 -38.63 56.34 -42.79
C ARG A 6 -38.64 55.08 -41.92
N PRO A 7 -39.05 53.91 -42.43
CA PRO A 7 -38.93 52.67 -41.67
C PRO A 7 -37.44 52.30 -41.55
N ILE A 8 -36.97 52.16 -40.31
CA ILE A 8 -35.63 51.68 -39.99
C ILE A 8 -35.60 50.17 -40.29
N ASN A 9 -34.95 49.80 -41.39
CA ASN A 9 -34.83 48.42 -41.83
C ASN A 9 -33.85 47.67 -40.91
N GLY A 10 -34.38 47.05 -39.86
CA GLY A 10 -33.63 46.23 -38.91
C GLY A 10 -33.37 44.82 -39.45
N SER A 11 -32.41 44.66 -40.37
CA SER A 11 -32.02 43.36 -40.89
C SER A 11 -30.56 43.01 -40.58
N TRP A 12 -30.21 42.88 -39.30
CA TRP A 12 -28.92 42.32 -38.87
C TRP A 12 -29.09 41.11 -37.94
N ARG A 13 -30.08 40.25 -38.19
CA ARG A 13 -30.08 38.88 -37.65
C ARG A 13 -29.37 37.97 -38.65
N ARG A 14 -28.02 37.97 -38.64
CA ARG A 14 -27.26 36.84 -39.21
C ARG A 14 -27.49 35.66 -38.28
N GLU A 15 -28.52 34.87 -38.55
CA GLU A 15 -28.67 33.56 -37.96
C GLU A 15 -27.47 32.73 -38.41
N ARG A 16 -26.49 32.55 -37.52
CA ARG A 16 -25.44 31.56 -37.72
C ARG A 16 -26.14 30.20 -37.70
N ARG A 17 -26.51 29.69 -38.87
CA ARG A 17 -26.99 28.32 -38.99
C ARG A 17 -25.83 27.41 -38.58
N PHE A 18 -25.92 26.88 -37.36
CA PHE A 18 -25.08 25.77 -36.96
C PHE A 18 -25.44 24.60 -37.88
N VAL A 19 -24.58 24.35 -38.87
CA VAL A 19 -24.66 23.14 -39.68
C VAL A 19 -24.32 21.99 -38.73
N ARG A 20 -25.34 21.28 -38.26
CA ARG A 20 -25.13 20.02 -37.55
C ARG A 20 -24.50 19.05 -38.54
N PRO A 21 -23.30 18.50 -38.28
CA PRO A 21 -22.72 17.50 -39.16
C PRO A 21 -23.65 16.29 -39.17
N GLY A 22 -24.42 16.11 -40.23
CA GLY A 22 -25.33 14.98 -40.39
C GLY A 22 -24.59 13.69 -40.73
N GLY A 23 -25.09 12.55 -40.25
CA GLY A 23 -24.63 11.22 -40.68
C GLY A 23 -23.44 10.65 -39.90
N LEU A 24 -22.46 10.08 -40.61
CA LEU A 24 -21.40 9.21 -40.08
C LEU A 24 -20.45 9.94 -39.11
N VAL A 25 -20.15 11.22 -39.36
CA VAL A 25 -19.27 12.03 -38.49
C VAL A 25 -19.86 12.24 -37.10
N SER A 26 -21.16 12.51 -36.98
CA SER A 26 -21.83 12.63 -35.68
C SER A 26 -21.83 11.31 -34.90
N ARG A 27 -21.95 10.17 -35.59
CA ARG A 27 -21.90 8.84 -34.95
C ARG A 27 -20.48 8.54 -34.45
N LEU A 28 -19.45 8.85 -35.25
CA LEU A 28 -18.06 8.72 -34.82
C LEU A 28 -17.75 9.59 -33.60
N LEU A 29 -18.20 10.85 -33.58
CA LEU A 29 -18.01 11.75 -32.44
C LEU A 29 -18.73 11.25 -31.17
N GLN A 30 -19.93 10.68 -31.31
CA GLN A 30 -20.66 10.08 -30.19
C GLN A 30 -19.93 8.85 -29.64
N VAL A 31 -19.50 7.93 -30.51
CA VAL A 31 -18.72 6.74 -30.10
C VAL A 31 -17.44 7.17 -29.40
N LEU A 32 -16.72 8.15 -29.94
CA LEU A 32 -15.52 8.69 -29.30
C LEU A 32 -15.83 9.29 -27.93
N THR A 33 -16.92 10.05 -27.80
CA THR A 33 -17.32 10.68 -26.53
C THR A 33 -17.68 9.64 -25.48
N PHE A 34 -18.46 8.62 -25.84
CA PHE A 34 -18.78 7.51 -24.94
C PHE A 34 -17.54 6.71 -24.56
N GLY A 35 -16.63 6.47 -25.52
CA GLY A 35 -15.34 5.82 -25.25
C GLY A 35 -14.49 6.61 -24.25
N LEU A 36 -14.38 7.93 -24.43
CA LEU A 36 -13.66 8.80 -23.51
C LEU A 36 -14.35 8.90 -22.15
N MET A 37 -15.68 8.93 -22.10
CA MET A 37 -16.44 8.90 -20.85
C MET A 37 -16.20 7.60 -20.08
N LEU A 38 -16.24 6.45 -20.77
CA LEU A 38 -15.97 5.15 -20.15
C LEU A 38 -14.53 5.08 -19.62
N LEU A 39 -13.55 5.57 -20.40
CA LEU A 39 -12.16 5.66 -19.96
C LEU A 39 -12.03 6.55 -18.70
N ALA A 40 -12.65 7.72 -18.71
CA ALA A 40 -12.64 8.62 -17.54
C ALA A 40 -13.26 7.96 -16.31
N LEU A 41 -14.37 7.24 -16.46
CA LEU A 41 -15.02 6.48 -15.39
C LEU A 41 -14.10 5.37 -14.85
N MET A 42 -13.41 4.64 -15.73
CA MET A 42 -12.45 3.60 -15.31
C MET A 42 -11.31 4.19 -14.48
N LEU A 43 -10.74 5.33 -14.91
CA LEU A 43 -9.66 6.00 -14.17
C LEU A 43 -10.13 6.52 -12.79
N VAL A 44 -11.34 7.08 -12.72
CA VAL A 44 -11.92 7.52 -11.44
C VAL A 44 -12.23 6.33 -10.53
N ALA A 45 -12.73 5.23 -11.08
CA ALA A 45 -13.01 4.01 -10.34
C ALA A 45 -11.73 3.43 -9.71
N GLU A 46 -10.66 3.29 -10.50
CA GLU A 46 -9.34 2.84 -10.02
C GLU A 46 -8.87 3.69 -8.84
N ARG A 47 -8.86 5.02 -8.99
CA ARG A 47 -8.45 5.93 -7.92
C ARG A 47 -9.31 5.80 -6.66
N SER A 48 -10.60 5.53 -6.83
CA SER A 48 -11.54 5.35 -5.71
C SER A 48 -11.23 4.07 -4.92
N PHE A 49 -10.90 2.98 -5.61
CA PHE A 49 -10.49 1.72 -4.96
C PHE A 49 -9.20 1.88 -4.15
N ASP A 50 -8.22 2.61 -4.66
CA ASP A 50 -6.97 2.88 -3.93
C ASP A 50 -7.22 3.64 -2.63
N ILE A 51 -8.02 4.71 -2.70
CA ILE A 51 -8.37 5.52 -1.52
C ILE A 51 -9.14 4.68 -0.51
N ALA A 52 -10.09 3.86 -0.96
CA ALA A 52 -10.85 2.99 -0.09
C ALA A 52 -9.95 1.95 0.60
N GLY A 53 -9.04 1.33 -0.14
CA GLY A 53 -8.07 0.37 0.40
C GLY A 53 -7.14 1.01 1.43
N GLN A 54 -6.62 2.20 1.15
CA GLN A 54 -5.79 2.95 2.10
C GLN A 54 -6.55 3.28 3.40
N LYS A 55 -7.78 3.79 3.30
CA LYS A 55 -8.60 4.09 4.48
C LYS A 55 -8.96 2.86 5.30
N LEU A 56 -9.24 1.73 4.65
CA LEU A 56 -9.47 0.47 5.34
C LEU A 56 -8.22 0.02 6.11
N ASN A 57 -7.05 0.16 5.49
CA ASN A 57 -5.79 -0.12 6.15
C ASN A 57 -5.49 0.88 7.28
N ASP A 58 -5.82 2.17 7.13
CA ASP A 58 -5.70 3.18 8.20
C ASP A 58 -6.53 2.79 9.42
N TRP A 59 -7.74 2.29 9.18
CA TRP A 59 -8.59 1.81 10.24
C TRP A 59 -8.03 0.53 10.92
N ARG A 60 -7.48 -0.41 10.14
CA ARG A 60 -7.00 -1.70 10.68
C ARG A 60 -5.61 -1.64 11.31
N TYR A 61 -4.70 -0.87 10.73
CA TYR A 61 -3.27 -0.87 11.06
C TYR A 61 -2.76 0.49 11.56
N GLY A 62 -3.61 1.52 11.56
CA GLY A 62 -3.23 2.88 11.91
C GLY A 62 -2.33 3.56 10.88
N PHE A 63 -1.90 4.77 11.21
CA PHE A 63 -0.85 5.51 10.51
C PHE A 63 0.05 6.22 11.55
N PRO A 64 1.37 5.95 11.63
CA PRO A 64 2.15 5.01 10.81
C PRO A 64 1.66 3.56 10.90
N ARG A 65 1.95 2.73 9.88
CA ARG A 65 1.46 1.33 9.85
C ARG A 65 2.11 0.53 10.96
N SER A 66 1.28 -0.20 11.71
CA SER A 66 1.75 -1.15 12.72
C SER A 66 1.02 -2.49 12.60
N ALA A 67 1.73 -3.57 12.85
CA ALA A 67 1.14 -4.89 13.05
C ALA A 67 1.88 -5.59 14.19
N THR A 68 1.14 -6.36 14.97
CA THR A 68 1.64 -6.99 16.19
C THR A 68 1.40 -8.49 16.14
N VAL A 69 2.38 -9.25 16.59
CA VAL A 69 2.26 -10.67 16.91
C VAL A 69 2.76 -10.90 18.33
N VAL A 70 2.16 -11.86 19.01
CA VAL A 70 2.51 -12.23 20.37
C VAL A 70 2.74 -13.73 20.37
N ALA A 71 3.91 -14.18 20.82
CA ALA A 71 4.30 -15.58 20.73
C ALA A 71 5.35 -15.98 21.77
N TYR A 72 5.48 -17.29 22.00
CA TYR A 72 6.58 -17.87 22.76
C TYR A 72 7.72 -18.19 21.79
N VAL A 73 8.87 -17.54 21.97
CA VAL A 73 10.06 -17.65 21.12
C VAL A 73 11.31 -18.07 21.89
N GLY A 74 11.20 -18.33 23.20
CA GLY A 74 12.32 -18.83 24.02
C GLY A 74 13.22 -17.71 24.57
N HIS A 75 12.78 -16.45 24.52
CA HIS A 75 13.51 -15.28 25.04
C HIS A 75 13.15 -15.00 26.51
N GLY A 76 13.09 -16.04 27.34
CA GLY A 76 12.65 -15.92 28.74
C GLY A 76 11.14 -15.70 28.92
N ASP A 77 10.37 -15.82 27.84
CA ASP A 77 8.91 -15.65 27.80
C ASP A 77 8.11 -16.86 28.32
N GLU A 78 8.77 -17.99 28.53
CA GLU A 78 8.18 -19.25 28.99
C GLU A 78 7.59 -19.19 30.41
N ARG A 79 7.93 -18.15 31.21
CA ARG A 79 7.65 -18.13 32.66
C ARG A 79 6.62 -17.09 33.13
N VAL A 80 6.32 -16.05 32.33
CA VAL A 80 5.47 -14.93 32.79
C VAL A 80 4.50 -14.45 31.72
N MET A 81 4.99 -13.98 30.56
CA MET A 81 4.16 -13.53 29.44
C MET A 81 4.84 -13.86 28.11
N PRO A 82 4.08 -14.06 27.02
CA PRO A 82 4.66 -14.23 25.69
C PRO A 82 5.43 -12.97 25.24
N THR A 83 6.39 -13.16 24.34
CA THR A 83 7.11 -12.07 23.70
C THR A 83 6.17 -11.23 22.86
N TRP A 84 6.21 -9.90 23.06
CA TRP A 84 5.45 -8.94 22.26
C TRP A 84 6.32 -8.41 21.12
N ILE A 85 5.84 -8.59 19.89
CA ILE A 85 6.57 -8.20 18.68
C ILE A 85 5.69 -7.26 17.87
N GLN A 86 6.18 -6.05 17.61
CA GLN A 86 5.49 -5.06 16.81
C GLN A 86 6.35 -4.57 15.66
N ALA A 87 5.90 -4.84 14.44
CA ALA A 87 6.49 -4.26 13.24
C ALA A 87 5.84 -2.91 12.92
N LEU A 88 6.66 -1.93 12.59
CA LEU A 88 6.29 -0.55 12.30
C LEU A 88 6.83 -0.17 10.92
N ASN A 89 6.04 0.58 10.16
CA ASN A 89 6.50 1.31 8.99
C ASN A 89 6.54 2.81 9.31
N LEU A 90 7.72 3.30 9.63
CA LEU A 90 7.99 4.69 9.95
C LEU A 90 8.37 5.44 8.68
N ASN A 91 7.38 5.77 7.86
CA ASN A 91 7.55 6.51 6.60
C ASN A 91 8.53 5.85 5.61
N GLY A 92 8.32 4.55 5.37
CA GLY A 92 9.16 3.70 4.52
C GLY A 92 10.25 2.95 5.29
N GLN A 93 10.64 3.41 6.47
CA GLN A 93 11.60 2.68 7.30
C GLN A 93 10.89 1.58 8.10
N ILE A 94 11.22 0.32 7.83
CA ILE A 94 10.72 -0.79 8.64
C ILE A 94 11.54 -0.89 9.93
N SER A 95 10.83 -1.05 11.05
CA SER A 95 11.42 -1.24 12.38
C SER A 95 10.60 -2.26 13.14
N VAL A 96 11.24 -3.17 13.86
CA VAL A 96 10.56 -4.16 14.69
C VAL A 96 10.96 -3.96 16.14
N LEU A 97 9.96 -3.79 17.00
CA LEU A 97 10.12 -3.76 18.44
C LEU A 97 9.85 -5.16 18.99
N VAL A 98 10.75 -5.65 19.84
CA VAL A 98 10.63 -6.96 20.49
C VAL A 98 10.77 -6.75 21.99
N ALA A 99 9.74 -7.06 22.76
CA ALA A 99 9.75 -7.04 24.22
C ALA A 99 9.60 -8.49 24.73
N PRO A 100 10.72 -9.19 25.00
CA PRO A 100 10.71 -10.53 25.55
C PRO A 100 9.98 -10.59 26.88
N GLY A 101 9.11 -11.57 27.08
CA GLY A 101 8.39 -11.66 28.36
C GLY A 101 7.43 -10.49 28.64
N GLY A 102 7.18 -9.60 27.67
CA GLY A 102 6.52 -8.31 27.91
C GLY A 102 7.37 -7.32 28.72
N ASP A 103 8.66 -7.60 28.92
CA ASP A 103 9.59 -6.77 29.67
C ASP A 103 10.19 -5.69 28.76
N VAL A 104 9.87 -4.44 29.08
CA VAL A 104 10.37 -3.27 28.34
C VAL A 104 11.83 -2.94 28.66
N GLU A 105 12.39 -3.48 29.75
CA GLU A 105 13.82 -3.34 30.06
C GLU A 105 14.68 -4.17 29.10
N GLN A 106 14.11 -5.22 28.50
CA GLN A 106 14.74 -6.07 27.50
C GLN A 106 14.29 -5.73 26.07
N LEU A 107 13.72 -4.53 25.86
CA LEU A 107 13.23 -4.11 24.55
C LEU A 107 14.36 -4.04 23.51
N GLN A 108 14.24 -4.83 22.45
CA GLN A 108 15.13 -4.83 21.30
C GLN A 108 14.47 -4.11 20.12
N VAL A 109 15.28 -3.37 19.35
CA VAL A 109 14.84 -2.70 18.13
C VAL A 109 15.61 -3.28 16.95
N LEU A 110 14.92 -4.04 16.11
CA LEU A 110 15.49 -4.61 14.89
C LEU A 110 15.26 -3.63 13.75
N GLN A 111 16.36 -3.18 13.13
CA GLN A 111 16.27 -2.32 11.96
C GLN A 111 15.96 -3.16 10.73
N GLY A 112 14.86 -2.81 10.04
CA GLY A 112 14.52 -3.35 8.74
C GLY A 112 15.07 -2.47 7.60
N PRO A 113 14.75 -2.82 6.35
CA PRO A 113 15.14 -2.03 5.19
C PRO A 113 14.33 -0.72 5.11
N TYR A 114 14.85 0.19 4.28
CA TYR A 114 14.12 1.35 3.82
C TYR A 114 13.38 1.02 2.51
N LEU A 115 12.05 1.12 2.53
CA LEU A 115 11.20 0.88 1.38
C LEU A 115 11.25 2.05 0.41
N VAL A 116 11.80 1.80 -0.78
CA VAL A 116 11.82 2.78 -1.88
C VAL A 116 10.56 2.68 -2.74
N GLY A 117 10.12 3.83 -3.25
CA GLY A 117 9.01 3.93 -4.19
C GLY A 117 7.88 4.84 -3.70
N LEU A 118 6.93 5.12 -4.60
CA LEU A 118 5.73 5.88 -4.27
C LEU A 118 4.92 5.10 -3.23
N ASN A 119 4.31 5.80 -2.26
CA ASN A 119 3.41 5.23 -1.26
C ASN A 119 4.04 4.23 -0.27
N SER A 120 5.37 4.14 -0.20
CA SER A 120 6.05 3.19 0.70
C SER A 120 5.65 3.34 2.17
N GLN A 121 5.30 4.54 2.63
CA GLN A 121 4.76 4.83 3.97
C GLN A 121 3.44 4.12 4.31
N TYR A 122 2.68 3.65 3.30
CA TYR A 122 1.41 2.98 3.51
C TYR A 122 1.53 1.46 3.54
N GLU A 123 2.72 0.90 3.27
CA GLU A 123 2.97 -0.53 3.29
C GLU A 123 2.89 -1.10 4.71
N VAL A 124 2.30 -2.28 4.86
CA VAL A 124 2.14 -2.94 6.16
C VAL A 124 3.19 -4.03 6.29
N ALA A 125 4.11 -3.86 7.23
CA ALA A 125 5.01 -4.92 7.67
C ALA A 125 4.24 -5.88 8.58
N ARG A 126 4.15 -7.16 8.19
CA ARG A 126 3.39 -8.19 8.93
C ARG A 126 4.36 -9.14 9.62
N PRO A 127 4.50 -9.08 10.95
CA PRO A 127 5.34 -10.02 11.67
C PRO A 127 4.61 -11.36 11.81
N ALA A 128 5.38 -12.44 11.73
CA ALA A 128 4.99 -13.81 11.96
C ALA A 128 6.17 -14.56 12.59
N VAL A 129 5.91 -15.68 13.24
CA VAL A 129 6.94 -16.48 13.90
C VAL A 129 6.89 -17.92 13.40
N ARG A 130 8.05 -18.49 13.13
CA ARG A 130 8.22 -19.88 12.66
C ARG A 130 9.70 -20.24 12.71
N ASP A 131 10.00 -21.46 13.15
CA ASP A 131 11.32 -22.08 12.98
C ASP A 131 11.56 -22.34 11.48
N VAL A 132 12.49 -21.59 10.87
CA VAL A 132 12.80 -21.69 9.43
C VAL A 132 14.04 -22.51 9.14
N ASN A 133 14.99 -22.60 10.07
CA ASN A 133 16.25 -23.32 9.92
C ASN A 133 16.23 -24.71 10.59
N SER A 134 15.09 -25.11 11.18
CA SER A 134 14.89 -26.38 11.88
C SER A 134 15.84 -26.60 13.06
N ASP A 135 16.29 -25.53 13.72
CA ASP A 135 17.16 -25.62 14.90
C ASP A 135 16.39 -25.79 16.22
N GLY A 136 15.05 -25.75 16.16
CA GLY A 136 14.17 -25.85 17.33
C GLY A 136 13.91 -24.53 18.03
N HIS A 137 14.50 -23.42 17.55
CA HIS A 137 14.23 -22.07 17.98
C HIS A 137 13.27 -21.38 17.00
N VAL A 138 12.36 -20.57 17.53
CA VAL A 138 11.35 -19.91 16.71
C VAL A 138 11.93 -18.62 16.15
N ASP A 139 12.04 -18.53 14.83
CA ASP A 139 12.51 -17.34 14.13
C ASP A 139 11.39 -16.32 13.88
N LEU A 140 11.78 -15.08 13.57
CA LEU A 140 10.88 -13.98 13.24
C LEU A 140 10.91 -13.70 11.74
N LEU A 141 9.73 -13.68 11.12
CA LEU A 141 9.51 -13.33 9.73
C LEU A 141 8.72 -12.02 9.67
N VAL A 142 9.15 -11.08 8.83
CA VAL A 142 8.41 -9.85 8.57
C VAL A 142 8.15 -9.73 7.08
N THR A 143 6.90 -9.92 6.68
CA THR A 143 6.48 -9.80 5.29
C THR A 143 6.06 -8.36 4.97
N VAL A 144 6.67 -7.77 3.94
CA VAL A 144 6.33 -6.43 3.46
C VAL A 144 6.41 -6.39 1.93
N ARG A 145 5.37 -5.88 1.28
CA ARG A 145 5.28 -5.82 -0.21
C ARG A 145 5.57 -7.15 -0.93
N GLY A 146 5.27 -8.28 -0.28
CA GLY A 146 5.52 -9.63 -0.80
C GLY A 146 6.94 -10.16 -0.56
N GLU A 147 7.85 -9.34 -0.03
CA GLU A 147 9.20 -9.74 0.37
C GLU A 147 9.20 -10.19 1.83
N ILE A 148 10.03 -11.19 2.17
CA ILE A 148 10.15 -11.73 3.53
C ILE A 148 11.51 -11.32 4.11
N LEU A 149 11.47 -10.61 5.23
CA LEU A 149 12.63 -10.36 6.06
C LEU A 149 12.70 -11.45 7.12
N ILE A 150 13.82 -12.16 7.21
CA ILE A 150 14.02 -13.23 8.19
C ILE A 150 15.01 -12.76 9.25
N TYR A 151 14.62 -12.91 10.51
CA TYR A 151 15.47 -12.72 11.66
C TYR A 151 15.61 -14.05 12.40
N ILE A 152 16.82 -14.59 12.40
CA ILE A 152 17.17 -15.85 13.06
C ILE A 152 17.24 -15.62 14.57
N ASN A 153 16.66 -16.55 15.31
CA ASN A 153 16.71 -16.60 16.75
C ASN A 153 18.01 -17.27 17.20
N GLU A 154 18.95 -16.48 17.72
CA GLU A 154 20.22 -16.99 18.22
C GLU A 154 20.55 -16.32 19.55
N ASP A 155 21.00 -17.12 20.53
CA ASP A 155 21.42 -16.67 21.86
C ASP A 155 20.40 -15.78 22.60
N GLY A 156 19.11 -16.06 22.43
CA GLY A 156 18.03 -15.30 23.08
C GLY A 156 17.78 -13.92 22.46
N THR A 157 18.25 -13.69 21.24
CA THR A 157 18.06 -12.45 20.48
C THR A 157 17.68 -12.76 19.03
N PHE A 158 17.15 -11.75 18.34
CA PHE A 158 16.90 -11.84 16.91
C PHE A 158 17.98 -11.09 16.13
N ARG A 159 18.56 -11.75 15.12
CA ARG A 159 19.48 -11.10 14.17
C ARG A 159 19.04 -11.32 12.73
N PRO A 160 19.34 -10.42 11.79
CA PRO A 160 19.10 -10.69 10.38
C PRO A 160 19.77 -11.99 9.93
N ILE A 161 19.09 -12.73 9.06
CA ILE A 161 19.68 -13.91 8.42
C ILE A 161 20.95 -13.52 7.63
N SER A 162 21.99 -14.36 7.71
CA SER A 162 23.21 -14.19 6.92
C SER A 162 23.00 -14.62 5.46
N ALA A 163 23.91 -14.20 4.57
CA ALA A 163 23.85 -14.60 3.16
C ALA A 163 24.02 -16.11 2.97
N GLU A 164 24.84 -16.76 3.80
CA GLU A 164 25.10 -18.19 3.76
C GLU A 164 23.87 -18.98 4.22
N GLU A 165 23.27 -18.61 5.35
CA GLU A 165 22.02 -19.22 5.83
C GLU A 165 20.88 -19.04 4.84
N ARG A 166 20.77 -17.86 4.23
CA ARG A 166 19.75 -17.62 3.19
C ARG A 166 19.97 -18.53 1.98
N ALA A 167 21.21 -18.76 1.57
CA ALA A 167 21.51 -19.68 0.48
C ALA A 167 21.08 -21.12 0.83
N ASN A 168 21.36 -21.57 2.05
CA ASN A 168 20.94 -22.89 2.53
C ASN A 168 19.41 -23.05 2.51
N LEU A 169 18.65 -22.04 2.96
CA LEU A 169 17.18 -22.08 2.90
C LEU A 169 16.64 -22.21 1.47
N ILE A 170 17.27 -21.57 0.49
CA ILE A 170 16.88 -21.68 -0.92
C ILE A 170 17.14 -23.10 -1.44
N GLU A 171 18.26 -23.71 -1.05
CA GLU A 171 18.58 -25.11 -1.40
C GLU A 171 17.57 -26.10 -0.79
N GLU A 172 17.06 -25.80 0.40
CA GLU A 172 16.03 -26.59 1.08
C GLU A 172 14.60 -26.36 0.54
N GLY A 173 14.44 -25.52 -0.48
CA GLY A 173 13.18 -25.31 -1.19
C GLY A 173 12.28 -24.23 -0.59
N TYR A 174 12.82 -23.34 0.25
CA TYR A 174 12.10 -22.17 0.73
C TYR A 174 12.15 -21.02 -0.29
N GLU A 175 10.98 -20.50 -0.67
CA GLU A 175 10.89 -19.23 -1.41
C GLU A 175 11.10 -18.07 -0.43
N VAL A 176 12.28 -17.41 -0.51
CA VAL A 176 12.69 -16.26 0.33
C VAL A 176 12.91 -14.97 -0.44
#